data_AF-A0A1W1DYS8-F1
#
_entry.id   AF-A0A1W1DYS8-F1
#
_cell.length_a   1.000
_cell.length_b   1.000
_cell.length_c   1.000
_cell.angle_alpha   90.00
_cell.angle_beta   90.00
_cell.angle_gamma   90.00
#
_symmetry.space_group_name_H-M   'P 1'
#
loop_
_entity.id
_entity.type
_entity.pdbx_description
1 polymer ?
#
loop_
_entity_poly.entity_id
_entity_poly.type
_entity_poly.pdbx_seq_one_letter_code
_entity_poly.pdbx_strand_id
1 'polypeptide(L)'
;MKKILLIGLIISYSTTLFAVMAYPGEITFKQADGSTFKGHLKGDEWFSWVEGGNQDTILTYNRNSKNYELATIQQVNGVAELTPSGTKFSPSHHTANSFSLGSQAVDKKAVKKSLSTIWQRKRNEAFTRMKDSYNF
;
A
#
# COMPACT_ATOMS: atom_id res chain seq x y z
N MET A 1 -27.44 -38.41 2.60
CA MET A 1 -27.21 -37.66 1.34
C MET A 1 -27.31 -36.13 1.50
N LYS A 2 -28.18 -35.58 2.36
CA LYS A 2 -28.28 -34.11 2.59
C LYS A 2 -27.04 -33.42 3.21
N LYS A 3 -26.21 -34.14 3.96
CA LYS A 3 -25.03 -33.57 4.66
C LYS A 3 -23.83 -33.30 3.74
N ILE A 4 -23.72 -34.02 2.61
CA ILE A 4 -22.62 -33.86 1.65
C ILE A 4 -22.84 -32.63 0.76
N LEU A 5 -24.10 -32.29 0.47
CA LEU A 5 -24.49 -31.07 -0.26
C LEU A 5 -24.12 -29.78 0.50
N LEU A 6 -24.17 -29.79 1.85
CA LEU A 6 -23.76 -28.63 2.65
C LEU A 6 -22.25 -28.34 2.58
N ILE A 7 -21.43 -29.38 2.51
CA ILE A 7 -19.96 -29.23 2.45
C ILE A 7 -19.53 -28.67 1.09
N GLY A 8 -20.15 -29.11 0.00
CA GLY A 8 -19.92 -28.55 -1.34
C GLY A 8 -20.31 -27.07 -1.46
N LEU A 9 -21.39 -26.66 -0.79
CA LEU A 9 -21.86 -25.28 -0.78
C LEU A 9 -20.89 -24.35 -0.02
N ILE A 10 -20.30 -24.80 1.09
CA ILE A 10 -19.33 -23.99 1.87
C ILE A 10 -18.04 -23.76 1.08
N ILE A 11 -17.58 -24.76 0.29
CA ILE A 11 -16.35 -24.64 -0.52
C ILE A 11 -16.55 -23.70 -1.72
N SER A 12 -17.77 -23.59 -2.27
CA SER A 12 -18.03 -22.70 -3.42
C SER A 12 -18.09 -21.21 -3.06
N TYR A 13 -18.25 -20.85 -1.79
CA TYR A 13 -18.24 -19.44 -1.33
C TYR A 13 -16.84 -18.89 -1.03
N SER A 14 -15.80 -19.73 -1.07
CA SER A 14 -14.43 -19.33 -0.69
C SER A 14 -13.66 -18.55 -1.76
N THR A 15 -14.19 -18.37 -2.97
CA THR A 15 -13.43 -17.80 -4.10
C THR A 15 -13.47 -16.27 -4.18
N THR A 16 -14.23 -15.60 -3.32
CA THR A 16 -14.14 -14.14 -3.17
C THR A 16 -13.16 -13.80 -2.05
N LEU A 17 -11.86 -13.84 -2.35
CA LEU A 17 -10.82 -13.28 -1.49
C LEU A 17 -11.08 -11.77 -1.39
N PHE A 18 -11.83 -11.36 -0.37
CA PHE A 18 -11.99 -9.95 -0.04
C PHE A 18 -10.62 -9.44 0.41
N ALA A 19 -10.11 -8.42 -0.28
CA ALA A 19 -8.86 -7.78 0.10
C ALA A 19 -8.93 -7.37 1.58
N VAL A 20 -8.09 -7.99 2.40
CA VAL A 20 -8.07 -7.73 3.84
C VAL A 20 -7.36 -6.41 4.06
N MET A 21 -8.04 -5.49 4.74
CA MET A 21 -7.44 -4.21 5.13
C MET A 21 -6.18 -4.46 5.97
N ALA A 22 -5.19 -3.60 5.80
CA ALA A 22 -4.00 -3.61 6.63
C ALA A 22 -4.34 -3.55 8.14
N TYR A 23 -3.49 -4.19 8.96
CA TYR A 23 -3.61 -4.16 10.41
C TYR A 23 -3.73 -2.70 10.91
N PRO A 24 -4.77 -2.36 11.69
CA PRO A 24 -5.07 -0.97 12.02
C PRO A 24 -4.13 -0.36 13.06
N GLY A 25 -3.37 -1.18 13.80
CA GLY A 25 -2.47 -0.72 14.85
C GLY A 25 -1.10 -0.28 14.35
N GLU A 26 -0.32 0.28 15.28
CA GLU A 26 1.06 0.67 15.04
C GLU A 26 1.96 -0.57 14.91
N ILE A 27 2.83 -0.57 13.91
CA ILE A 27 3.78 -1.63 13.59
C ILE A 27 5.20 -1.08 13.72
N THR A 28 6.12 -1.93 14.21
CA THR A 28 7.56 -1.65 14.17
C THR A 28 8.14 -2.18 12.85
N PHE A 29 8.60 -1.27 12.01
CA PHE A 29 9.24 -1.55 10.73
C PHE A 29 10.75 -1.55 10.89
N LYS A 30 11.43 -2.39 10.11
CA LYS A 30 12.89 -2.56 10.12
C LYS A 30 13.50 -2.02 8.81
N GLN A 31 14.56 -1.24 8.93
CA GLN A 31 15.38 -0.74 7.83
C GLN A 31 16.50 -1.73 7.48
N ALA A 32 17.18 -1.53 6.34
CA ALA A 32 18.25 -2.42 5.88
C ALA A 32 19.45 -2.45 6.85
N ASP A 33 19.73 -1.33 7.52
CA ASP A 33 20.80 -1.19 8.52
C ASP A 33 20.43 -1.78 9.90
N GLY A 34 19.24 -2.35 10.03
CA GLY A 34 18.73 -2.91 11.28
C GLY A 34 18.06 -1.91 12.22
N SER A 35 18.13 -0.61 11.93
CA SER A 35 17.35 0.39 12.66
C SER A 35 15.85 0.17 12.46
N THR A 36 15.06 0.65 13.41
CA THR A 36 13.61 0.48 13.40
C THR A 36 12.87 1.80 13.54
N PHE A 37 11.63 1.82 13.07
CA PHE A 37 10.72 2.93 13.28
C PHE A 37 9.29 2.43 13.44
N LYS A 38 8.45 3.26 14.03
CA LYS A 38 7.02 3.00 14.21
C LYS A 38 6.19 3.67 13.11
N GLY A 39 5.15 2.99 12.67
CA GLY A 39 4.20 3.52 11.70
C GLY A 39 2.94 2.67 11.56
N HIS A 40 2.03 3.08 10.69
CA HIS A 40 0.81 2.34 10.39
C HIS A 40 0.84 1.83 8.95
N LEU A 41 0.59 0.54 8.76
CA LEU A 41 0.36 0.00 7.42
C LEU A 41 -1.04 0.39 6.96
N LYS A 42 -1.16 0.84 5.72
CA LYS A 42 -2.43 1.22 5.08
C LYS A 42 -2.59 0.47 3.76
N GLY A 43 -3.83 0.43 3.27
CA GLY A 43 -4.20 -0.27 2.04
C GLY A 43 -4.52 -1.74 2.29
N ASP A 44 -4.13 -2.59 1.35
CA ASP A 44 -4.35 -4.04 1.35
C ASP A 44 -3.30 -4.77 0.50
N GLU A 45 -3.56 -6.05 0.20
CA GLU A 45 -2.70 -6.93 -0.60
C GLU A 45 -2.40 -6.43 -2.02
N TRP A 46 -3.24 -5.59 -2.61
CA TRP A 46 -3.07 -5.09 -3.98
C TRP A 46 -2.29 -3.79 -4.03
N PHE A 47 -2.41 -2.97 -2.98
CA PHE A 47 -1.67 -1.75 -2.83
C PHE A 47 -1.60 -1.33 -1.37
N SER A 48 -0.37 -1.14 -0.86
CA SER A 48 -0.11 -0.76 0.51
C SER A 48 0.97 0.32 0.61
N TRP A 49 0.88 1.15 1.64
CA TRP A 49 1.91 2.12 2.02
C TRP A 49 2.04 2.19 3.53
N VAL A 50 3.10 2.82 4.03
CA VAL A 50 3.30 3.02 5.47
C VAL A 50 3.18 4.51 5.79
N GLU A 51 2.42 4.83 6.83
CA GLU A 51 2.39 6.15 7.45
C GLU A 51 3.35 6.15 8.65
N GLY A 52 4.55 6.73 8.46
CA GLY A 52 5.63 6.74 9.46
C GLY A 52 5.73 8.05 10.24
N GLY A 53 6.21 7.98 11.48
CA GLY A 53 6.35 9.15 12.37
C GLY A 53 5.00 9.66 12.89
N ASN A 54 4.78 10.98 12.91
CA ASN A 54 3.51 11.62 13.32
C ASN A 54 2.35 11.39 12.31
N GLN A 55 2.25 10.20 11.72
CA GLN A 55 1.15 9.73 10.86
C GLN A 55 0.94 10.47 9.52
N ASP A 56 1.84 11.38 9.15
CA ASP A 56 1.72 12.17 7.91
C ASP A 56 2.78 11.85 6.86
N THR A 57 3.81 11.08 7.20
CA THR A 57 4.87 10.75 6.25
C THR A 57 4.50 9.48 5.49
N ILE A 58 4.24 9.60 4.19
CA ILE A 58 3.97 8.44 3.34
C ILE A 58 5.30 7.81 2.93
N LEU A 59 5.44 6.53 3.26
CA LEU A 59 6.60 5.72 2.99
C LEU A 59 6.23 4.54 2.11
N THR A 60 7.18 4.12 1.28
CA THR A 60 7.07 2.89 0.50
C THR A 60 8.37 2.10 0.61
N TYR A 61 8.26 0.78 0.56
CA TYR A 61 9.41 -0.10 0.63
C TYR A 61 10.12 -0.17 -0.72
N ASN A 62 11.39 0.21 -0.75
CA ASN A 62 12.23 0.09 -1.93
C ASN A 62 12.93 -1.28 -1.93
N ARG A 63 12.57 -2.14 -2.89
CA ARG A 63 13.15 -3.49 -3.00
C ARG A 63 14.64 -3.49 -3.34
N ASN A 64 15.18 -2.43 -3.93
CA ASN A 64 16.59 -2.33 -4.30
C ASN A 64 17.43 -1.94 -3.08
N SER A 65 17.07 -0.86 -2.39
CA SER A 65 17.80 -0.39 -1.21
C SER A 65 17.47 -1.18 0.07
N LYS A 66 16.39 -1.96 0.06
CA LYS A 66 15.83 -2.68 1.21
C LYS A 66 15.39 -1.78 2.37
N ASN A 67 15.15 -0.50 2.08
CA ASN A 67 14.71 0.48 3.07
C ASN A 67 13.26 0.92 2.83
N TYR A 68 12.63 1.42 3.88
CA TYR A 68 11.46 2.28 3.74
C TYR A 68 11.95 3.68 3.41
N GLU A 69 11.50 4.20 2.27
CA GLU A 69 11.89 5.50 1.74
C GLU A 69 10.69 6.43 1.71
N LEU A 70 10.96 7.74 1.71
CA LEU A 70 9.92 8.74 1.43
C LEU A 70 9.29 8.42 0.08
N ALA A 71 7.96 8.46 0.02
CA ALA A 71 7.24 8.16 -1.20
C ALA A 71 7.01 9.43 -2.03
N THR A 72 6.91 9.24 -3.34
CA THR A 72 6.51 10.26 -4.31
C THR A 72 5.42 9.68 -5.20
N ILE A 73 4.52 10.53 -5.70
CA ILE A 73 3.57 10.14 -6.74
C ILE A 73 4.09 10.65 -8.07
N GLN A 74 4.33 9.72 -8.99
CA GLN A 74 4.86 10.01 -10.32
C GLN A 74 3.94 9.45 -11.39
N GLN A 75 3.93 10.08 -12.58
CA GLN A 75 3.24 9.52 -13.75
C GLN A 75 4.16 8.50 -14.40
N VAL A 76 3.78 7.23 -14.37
CA VAL A 76 4.49 6.12 -15.01
C VAL A 76 3.57 5.57 -16.09
N ASN A 77 3.97 5.65 -17.36
CA ASN A 77 3.15 5.22 -18.50
C ASN A 77 1.74 5.85 -18.53
N GLY A 78 1.63 7.12 -18.15
CA GLY A 78 0.36 7.86 -18.15
C GLY A 78 -0.56 7.57 -16.95
N VAL A 79 -0.12 6.79 -15.98
CA VAL A 79 -0.86 6.54 -14.73
C VAL A 79 -0.05 6.96 -13.51
N ALA A 80 -0.75 7.55 -12.52
CA ALA A 80 -0.15 7.90 -11.24
C ALA A 80 0.25 6.63 -10.47
N GLU A 81 1.48 6.58 -9.99
CA GLU A 81 2.04 5.47 -9.21
C GLU A 81 2.76 6.01 -7.97
N LEU A 82 2.67 5.27 -6.86
CA LEU A 82 3.45 5.54 -5.66
C LEU A 82 4.83 4.91 -5.81
N THR A 83 5.88 5.73 -5.80
CA THR A 83 7.25 5.31 -6.07
C THR A 83 8.19 5.74 -4.96
N PRO A 84 9.25 4.96 -4.65
CA PRO A 84 10.27 5.38 -3.70
C PRO A 84 11.02 6.61 -4.23
N SER A 85 11.29 7.58 -3.36
CA SER A 85 12.05 8.79 -3.71
C SER A 85 13.57 8.57 -3.79
N GLY A 86 14.09 7.44 -3.29
CA GLY A 86 15.52 7.24 -3.05
C GLY A 86 16.01 7.78 -1.70
N THR A 87 15.16 8.46 -0.93
CA THR A 87 15.53 9.01 0.40
C THR A 87 15.06 8.09 1.52
N LYS A 88 16.00 7.45 2.22
CA LYS A 88 15.71 6.61 3.39
C LYS A 88 15.00 7.41 4.49
N PHE A 89 13.92 6.86 5.03
CA PHE A 89 13.23 7.44 6.18
C PHE A 89 14.06 7.32 7.45
N SER A 90 14.16 8.40 8.21
CA SER A 90 14.78 8.41 9.54
C SER A 90 13.95 9.29 10.48
N PRO A 91 13.43 8.74 11.60
CA PRO A 91 12.62 9.50 12.56
C PRO A 91 13.28 10.78 13.06
N SER A 92 14.62 10.79 13.14
CA SER A 92 15.42 11.90 13.65
C SER A 92 15.59 13.08 12.67
N HIS A 93 15.22 12.93 11.40
CA HIS A 93 15.46 13.93 10.35
C HIS A 93 14.20 14.62 9.80
N HIS A 94 13.04 14.52 10.45
CA HIS A 94 11.81 15.08 9.89
C HIS A 94 11.66 16.58 10.13
N THR A 95 11.95 17.37 9.08
CA THR A 95 11.27 18.64 8.83
C THR A 95 9.86 18.37 8.28
N ALA A 96 8.90 19.19 8.68
CA ALA A 96 7.45 18.94 8.70
C ALA A 96 6.72 18.70 7.36
N ASN A 97 7.38 18.40 6.23
CA ASN A 97 6.76 18.27 4.90
C ASN A 97 7.43 17.20 4.01
N SER A 98 7.54 15.95 4.45
CA SER A 98 8.34 14.92 3.75
C SER A 98 7.57 14.07 2.72
N PHE A 99 6.41 14.52 2.25
CA PHE A 99 5.85 14.03 1.00
C PHE A 99 6.14 15.07 -0.07
N SER A 100 6.59 14.63 -1.24
CA SER A 100 6.84 15.50 -2.39
C SER A 100 5.84 15.11 -3.49
N LEU A 101 4.88 16.00 -3.73
CA LEU A 101 4.00 15.94 -4.90
C LEU A 101 4.55 16.93 -5.95
N GLY A 102 5.82 16.78 -6.33
CA GLY A 102 6.48 17.71 -7.25
C GLY A 102 6.60 19.15 -6.72
N SER A 103 7.75 19.53 -6.18
CA SER A 103 8.19 20.92 -5.91
C SER A 103 7.28 21.89 -5.11
N GLN A 104 6.08 21.52 -4.65
CA GLN A 104 5.17 22.42 -3.91
C GLN A 104 4.73 21.85 -2.56
N ALA A 105 4.38 22.76 -1.63
CA ALA A 105 3.79 22.41 -0.34
C ALA A 105 2.59 21.47 -0.54
N VAL A 106 2.63 20.33 0.13
CA VAL A 106 1.75 19.22 -0.19
C VAL A 106 0.40 19.37 0.49
N ASP A 107 -0.66 19.51 -0.31
CA ASP A 107 -2.02 19.33 0.16
C ASP A 107 -2.25 17.87 0.56
N LYS A 108 -2.32 17.60 1.87
CA LYS A 108 -2.59 16.27 2.44
C LYS A 108 -3.86 15.64 1.86
N LYS A 109 -4.89 16.43 1.54
CA LYS A 109 -6.13 15.94 0.94
C LYS A 109 -5.89 15.45 -0.48
N ALA A 110 -5.11 16.17 -1.27
CA ALA A 110 -4.71 15.76 -2.61
C ALA A 110 -3.90 14.44 -2.57
N VAL A 111 -2.96 14.29 -1.63
CA VAL A 111 -2.20 13.04 -1.46
C VAL A 111 -3.11 11.87 -1.14
N LYS A 112 -3.98 12.02 -0.13
CA LYS A 112 -4.94 10.97 0.25
C LYS A 112 -5.86 10.60 -0.92
N LYS A 113 -6.31 11.59 -1.69
CA LYS A 113 -7.11 11.34 -2.90
C LYS A 113 -6.33 10.53 -3.92
N SER A 114 -5.08 10.90 -4.22
CA SER A 114 -4.26 10.16 -5.17
C SER A 114 -3.94 8.73 -4.69
N LEU A 115 -3.62 8.53 -3.40
CA LEU A 115 -3.45 7.19 -2.82
C LEU A 115 -4.73 6.35 -2.97
N SER A 116 -5.90 6.94 -2.72
CA SER A 116 -7.20 6.27 -2.91
C SER A 116 -7.45 5.90 -4.38
N THR A 117 -7.13 6.79 -5.32
CA THR A 117 -7.25 6.52 -6.76
C THR A 117 -6.32 5.38 -7.20
N ILE A 118 -5.07 5.38 -6.74
CA ILE A 118 -4.10 4.30 -7.02
C ILE A 118 -4.63 2.99 -6.46
N TRP A 119 -5.08 2.98 -5.21
CA TRP A 119 -5.61 1.80 -4.54
C TRP A 119 -6.82 1.20 -5.28
N GLN A 120 -7.82 2.02 -5.62
CA GLN A 120 -9.00 1.56 -6.36
C GLN A 120 -8.62 0.95 -7.72
N ARG A 121 -7.71 1.61 -8.45
CA ARG A 121 -7.23 1.12 -9.73
C ARG A 121 -6.52 -0.23 -9.59
N LYS A 122 -5.55 -0.36 -8.67
CA LYS A 122 -4.80 -1.61 -8.44
C LYS A 122 -5.71 -2.76 -8.05
N ARG A 123 -6.74 -2.51 -7.24
CA ARG A 123 -7.77 -3.52 -6.92
C ARG A 123 -8.58 -3.95 -8.13
N ASN A 124 -9.00 -3.01 -8.97
CA ASN A 124 -9.75 -3.34 -10.19
C ASN A 124 -8.88 -4.14 -11.18
N GLU A 125 -7.62 -3.74 -11.37
CA GLU A 125 -6.65 -4.48 -12.20
C GLU A 125 -6.44 -5.92 -11.68
N ALA A 126 -6.35 -6.08 -10.36
CA ALA A 126 -6.26 -7.40 -9.73
C ALA A 126 -7.51 -8.24 -9.97
N PHE A 127 -8.70 -7.67 -9.77
CA PHE A 127 -9.97 -8.34 -9.99
C PHE A 127 -10.12 -8.82 -11.44
N THR A 128 -9.79 -7.97 -12.41
CA THR A 128 -9.81 -8.32 -13.84
C THR A 128 -8.84 -9.46 -14.14
N ARG A 129 -7.59 -9.39 -13.67
CA ARG A 129 -6.60 -10.48 -13.86
C ARG A 129 -7.06 -11.80 -13.27
N MET A 130 -7.66 -11.78 -12.07
CA MET A 130 -8.21 -12.98 -11.46
C MET A 130 -9.34 -13.55 -12.31
N LYS A 131 -10.31 -12.72 -12.74
CA LYS A 131 -11.39 -13.16 -13.61
C LYS A 131 -10.88 -13.83 -14.89
N ASP A 132 -9.89 -13.22 -15.54
CA ASP A 132 -9.31 -13.75 -16.78
C ASP A 132 -8.56 -15.07 -16.54
N SER A 133 -7.90 -15.23 -15.38
CA SER A 133 -7.19 -16.47 -15.02
C SER A 133 -8.09 -17.67 -14.69
N TYR A 134 -9.38 -17.45 -14.41
CA TYR A 134 -10.34 -18.52 -14.06
C TYR A 134 -11.32 -18.88 -15.18
N ASN A 135 -11.24 -18.23 -16.35
CA ASN A 135 -11.99 -18.66 -17.54
C ASN A 135 -11.12 -19.68 -18.31
N PHE A 136 -11.33 -20.97 -18.05
CA PHE A 136 -10.89 -22.07 -18.93
C PHE A 136 -11.80 -22.21 -20.15
#